data_AF-A0A950W650-F1
#
_entry.id   AF-A0A950W650-F1
#
_cell.length_a   1.000
_cell.length_b   1.000
_cell.length_c   1.000
_cell.angle_alpha   90.00
_cell.angle_beta   90.00
_cell.angle_gamma   90.00
#
_symmetry.space_group_name_H-M   'P 1'
#
loop_
_entity.id
_entity.type
_entity.pdbx_description
1 polymer ?
#
loop_
_entity_poly.entity_id
_entity_poly.type
_entity_poly.pdbx_seq_one_letter_code
_entity_poly.pdbx_strand_id
1 'polypeptide(L)'
;GAEHHSVALYPKELRRILGFSEHTTCMSFGVEVGSYKQLRKAIEFLKGHGVTFVNSIPPELHPGIDYTAFALDPDGHCIQLYYYMEQIGWDGRVRPASERRRVNGQWPEALEPLSDTYVDQVFQGPLG
;
A
#
# COMPACT_ATOMS: atom_id res chain seq x y z
N GLY A 1 6.00 1.56 14.36
CA GLY A 1 5.79 2.65 15.33
C GLY A 1 6.38 3.98 14.88
N ALA A 2 7.46 3.95 14.09
CA ALA A 2 7.93 5.11 13.36
C ALA A 2 7.36 5.13 11.93
N GLU A 3 6.24 4.44 11.67
CA GLU A 3 5.63 4.37 10.34
C GLU A 3 5.28 5.78 9.82
N HIS A 4 5.45 6.00 8.52
CA HIS A 4 5.21 7.30 7.90
C HIS A 4 3.81 7.86 8.23
N HIS A 5 2.81 6.99 8.31
CA HIS A 5 1.46 7.33 8.76
C HIS A 5 0.68 6.08 9.15
N SER A 6 -0.26 6.24 10.09
CA SER A 6 -1.27 5.21 10.41
C SER A 6 -2.69 5.66 10.01
N VAL A 7 -2.88 6.95 9.72
CA VAL A 7 -4.17 7.56 9.31
C VAL A 7 -3.91 8.62 8.25
N ALA A 8 -4.74 8.63 7.20
CA ALA A 8 -4.76 9.67 6.18
C ALA A 8 -6.19 10.19 5.99
N LEU A 9 -6.32 11.51 5.85
CA LEU A 9 -7.61 12.19 5.68
C LEU A 9 -7.75 12.65 4.23
N TYR A 10 -8.87 12.30 3.61
CA TYR A 10 -9.17 12.61 2.22
C TYR A 10 -10.53 13.29 2.10
N PRO A 11 -10.72 14.24 1.16
CA PRO A 11 -12.04 14.72 0.78
C PRO A 11 -12.92 13.56 0.32
N LYS A 12 -14.18 13.53 0.77
CA LYS A 12 -15.12 12.43 0.48
C LYS A 12 -15.36 12.29 -1.02
N GLU A 13 -15.32 13.40 -1.75
CA GLU A 13 -15.54 13.50 -3.19
C GLU A 13 -14.52 12.69 -4.01
N LEU A 14 -13.32 12.46 -3.46
CA LEU A 14 -12.29 11.66 -4.12
C LEU A 14 -12.73 10.22 -4.35
N ARG A 15 -13.65 9.68 -3.52
CA ARG A 15 -14.17 8.32 -3.72
C ARG A 15 -14.76 8.15 -5.11
N ARG A 16 -15.70 9.02 -5.48
CA ARG A 16 -16.32 9.03 -6.82
C ARG A 16 -15.30 9.25 -7.93
N ILE A 17 -14.39 10.21 -7.74
CA ILE A 17 -13.38 10.58 -8.74
C ILE A 17 -12.44 9.41 -9.04
N LEU A 18 -12.08 8.64 -8.01
CA LEU A 18 -11.14 7.54 -8.10
C LEU A 18 -11.81 6.20 -8.45
N GLY A 19 -13.14 6.17 -8.60
CA GLY A 19 -13.90 4.95 -8.94
C GLY A 19 -14.20 4.05 -7.74
N PHE A 20 -14.10 4.57 -6.51
CA PHE A 20 -14.56 3.88 -5.32
C PHE A 20 -16.07 4.02 -5.11
N SER A 21 -16.64 3.07 -4.37
CA SER A 21 -18.06 3.10 -4.03
C SER A 21 -18.41 4.27 -3.11
N GLU A 22 -19.40 5.07 -3.48
CA GLU A 22 -19.78 6.30 -2.76
C GLU A 22 -20.57 6.05 -1.46
N HIS A 23 -21.04 4.81 -1.24
CA HIS A 23 -21.88 4.48 -0.08
C HIS A 23 -21.10 4.43 1.25
N THR A 24 -19.77 4.25 1.22
CA THR A 24 -18.91 4.31 2.42
C THR A 24 -18.11 5.61 2.46
N THR A 25 -17.54 5.92 3.63
CA THR A 25 -16.67 7.10 3.82
C THR A 25 -15.20 6.75 3.97
N CYS A 26 -14.86 5.49 4.28
CA CYS A 26 -13.48 5.05 4.45
C CYS A 26 -12.79 4.92 3.10
N MET A 27 -11.72 5.70 2.88
CA MET A 27 -10.97 5.71 1.62
C MET A 27 -10.44 4.30 1.29
N SER A 28 -9.61 3.76 2.16
CA SER A 28 -9.08 2.39 2.12
C SER A 28 -8.75 1.93 3.54
N PHE A 29 -8.77 0.62 3.77
CA PHE A 29 -8.20 -0.02 4.95
C PHE A 29 -6.85 -0.65 4.57
N GLY A 30 -5.76 -0.17 5.18
CA GLY A 30 -4.40 -0.64 4.90
C GLY A 30 -4.08 -1.96 5.60
N VAL A 31 -3.56 -2.92 4.82
CA VAL A 31 -3.09 -4.22 5.32
C VAL A 31 -1.66 -4.45 4.81
N GLU A 32 -0.71 -4.40 5.73
CA GLU A 32 0.68 -4.75 5.45
C GLU A 32 0.85 -6.28 5.43
N VAL A 33 1.49 -6.80 4.37
CA VAL A 33 1.89 -8.20 4.27
C VAL A 33 3.40 -8.35 4.48
N GLY A 34 3.85 -9.52 4.91
CA GLY A 34 5.23 -9.71 5.39
C GLY A 34 6.34 -9.62 4.34
N SER A 35 6.03 -9.62 3.04
CA SER A 35 7.06 -9.38 2.00
C SER A 35 6.48 -8.96 0.67
N TYR A 36 7.33 -8.39 -0.19
CA TYR A 36 6.96 -8.07 -1.57
C TYR A 36 6.52 -9.31 -2.38
N LYS A 37 7.13 -10.47 -2.13
CA LYS A 37 6.72 -11.75 -2.73
C LYS A 37 5.31 -12.13 -2.30
N GLN A 38 4.98 -11.97 -1.01
CA GLN A 38 3.62 -12.20 -0.51
C GLN A 38 2.63 -11.22 -1.11
N LEU A 39 2.99 -9.94 -1.27
CA LEU A 39 2.13 -8.94 -1.91
C LEU A 39 1.79 -9.35 -3.34
N ARG A 40 2.80 -9.73 -4.14
CA ARG A 40 2.59 -10.22 -5.51
C ARG A 40 1.66 -11.44 -5.54
N LYS A 41 1.91 -12.43 -4.68
CA LYS A 41 1.07 -13.65 -4.59
C LYS A 41 -0.37 -13.34 -4.14
N ALA A 42 -0.56 -12.41 -3.21
CA ALA A 42 -1.88 -11.99 -2.76
C ALA A 42 -2.66 -11.33 -3.91
N ILE A 43 -2.02 -10.46 -4.69
CA ILE A 43 -2.62 -9.83 -5.87
C ILE A 43 -3.00 -10.89 -6.91
N GLU A 44 -2.11 -11.83 -7.21
CA GLU A 44 -2.38 -12.94 -8.14
C GLU A 44 -3.55 -13.79 -7.68
N PHE A 45 -3.55 -14.19 -6.40
CA PHE A 45 -4.62 -14.98 -5.80
C PHE A 45 -5.98 -14.27 -5.92
N LEU A 46 -6.07 -13.00 -5.52
CA LEU A 46 -7.31 -12.23 -5.56
C LEU A 46 -7.82 -12.05 -7.00
N LYS A 47 -6.92 -11.75 -7.94
CA LYS A 47 -7.27 -11.68 -9.38
C LYS A 47 -7.80 -13.01 -9.90
N GLY A 48 -7.16 -14.12 -9.53
CA GLY A 48 -7.59 -15.49 -9.90
C GLY A 48 -8.98 -15.85 -9.36
N HIS A 49 -9.44 -15.17 -8.31
CA HIS A 49 -10.78 -15.33 -7.72
C HIS A 49 -11.77 -14.25 -8.16
N GLY A 50 -11.44 -13.44 -9.17
CA GLY A 50 -12.36 -12.45 -9.74
C GLY A 50 -12.55 -11.18 -8.90
N VAL A 51 -11.66 -10.91 -7.95
CA VAL A 51 -11.70 -9.68 -7.15
C VAL A 51 -11.40 -8.47 -8.02
N THR A 52 -12.19 -7.41 -7.86
CA THR A 52 -12.02 -6.15 -8.60
C THR A 52 -10.93 -5.30 -7.96
N PHE A 53 -10.08 -4.68 -8.79
CA PHE A 53 -9.03 -3.77 -8.34
C PHE A 53 -9.22 -2.37 -8.91
N VAL A 54 -8.90 -1.36 -8.11
CA VAL A 54 -8.86 0.05 -8.54
C VAL A 54 -7.41 0.41 -8.89
N ASN A 55 -7.13 0.58 -10.18
CA ASN A 55 -5.77 0.81 -10.70
C ASN A 55 -5.47 2.29 -10.97
N SER A 56 -6.42 3.18 -10.73
CA SER A 56 -6.37 4.62 -11.03
C SER A 56 -5.81 5.46 -9.87
N ILE A 57 -5.36 4.84 -8.78
CA ILE A 57 -4.93 5.58 -7.59
C ILE A 57 -3.52 6.13 -7.82
N PRO A 58 -3.34 7.45 -7.82
CA PRO A 58 -2.05 8.06 -8.08
C PRO A 58 -1.13 7.93 -6.84
N PRO A 59 0.19 7.76 -7.02
CA PRO A 59 1.15 7.57 -5.93
C PRO A 59 1.15 8.66 -4.86
N GLU A 60 0.76 9.87 -5.22
CA GLU A 60 0.64 11.02 -4.32
C GLU A 60 -0.41 10.80 -3.22
N LEU A 61 -1.34 9.85 -3.40
CA LEU A 61 -2.37 9.49 -2.41
C LEU A 61 -1.96 8.30 -1.53
N HIS A 62 -0.74 7.80 -1.63
CA HIS A 62 -0.21 6.80 -0.70
C HIS A 62 1.29 7.03 -0.43
N PRO A 63 1.66 8.23 0.06
CA PRO A 63 3.05 8.56 0.34
C PRO A 63 3.63 7.63 1.40
N GLY A 64 4.89 7.25 1.24
CA GLY A 64 5.54 6.29 2.13
C GLY A 64 5.32 4.83 1.72
N ILE A 65 4.42 4.55 0.78
CA ILE A 65 4.19 3.19 0.24
C ILE A 65 4.59 3.18 -1.24
N ASP A 66 5.52 2.31 -1.62
CA ASP A 66 6.00 2.21 -3.00
C ASP A 66 5.11 1.29 -3.86
N TYR A 67 5.01 0.01 -3.53
CA TYR A 67 4.17 -0.96 -4.22
C TYR A 67 2.94 -1.29 -3.40
N THR A 68 1.77 -1.03 -3.97
CA THR A 68 0.49 -1.27 -3.34
C THR A 68 -0.59 -1.66 -4.36
N ALA A 69 -1.64 -2.32 -3.90
CA ALA A 69 -2.80 -2.64 -4.71
C ALA A 69 -4.09 -2.38 -3.92
N PHE A 70 -5.11 -1.88 -4.61
CA PHE A 70 -6.40 -1.51 -4.03
C PHE A 70 -7.47 -2.50 -4.49
N ALA A 71 -7.81 -3.47 -3.64
CA ALA A 71 -8.85 -4.46 -3.89
C ALA A 71 -10.21 -3.98 -3.34
N LEU A 72 -11.29 -4.31 -4.03
CA LEU A 72 -12.66 -4.06 -3.56
C LEU A 72 -13.25 -5.34 -3.00
N ASP A 73 -13.82 -5.27 -1.81
CA ASP A 73 -14.66 -6.34 -1.29
C ASP A 73 -16.05 -6.35 -1.98
N PRO A 74 -16.88 -7.39 -1.77
CA PRO A 74 -18.20 -7.48 -2.40
C PRO A 74 -19.16 -6.35 -2.04
N ASP A 75 -18.98 -5.71 -0.87
CA ASP A 75 -19.81 -4.60 -0.42
C ASP A 75 -19.31 -3.26 -0.97
N GLY A 76 -18.09 -3.19 -1.51
CA GLY A 76 -17.49 -1.99 -2.12
C GLY A 76 -16.56 -1.21 -1.19
N HIS A 77 -16.13 -1.81 -0.08
CA HIS A 77 -15.01 -1.30 0.73
C HIS A 77 -13.69 -1.55 0.02
N CYS A 78 -12.75 -0.62 0.18
CA CYS A 78 -11.42 -0.76 -0.40
C CYS A 78 -10.42 -1.27 0.62
N ILE A 79 -9.71 -2.35 0.28
CA ILE A 79 -8.58 -2.89 1.01
C ILE A 79 -7.31 -2.52 0.24
N GLN A 80 -6.40 -1.82 0.90
CA GLN A 80 -5.09 -1.48 0.36
C GLN A 80 -4.05 -2.48 0.87
N LEU A 81 -3.52 -3.30 -0.02
CA LEU A 81 -2.44 -4.23 0.27
C LEU A 81 -1.10 -3.57 -0.02
N TYR A 82 -0.15 -3.67 0.90
CA TYR A 82 1.22 -3.19 0.72
C TYR A 82 2.19 -4.08 1.51
N TYR A 83 3.49 -4.00 1.23
CA TYR A 83 4.50 -4.83 1.92
C TYR A 83 5.49 -4.03 2.77
N TYR A 84 5.51 -2.71 2.57
CA TYR A 84 6.50 -1.82 3.14
C TYR A 84 5.92 -0.41 3.24
N MET A 85 6.17 0.23 4.38
CA MET A 85 5.92 1.63 4.65
C MET A 85 7.24 2.28 5.09
N GLU A 86 7.57 3.43 4.51
CA GLU A 86 8.68 4.28 4.96
C GLU A 86 8.61 4.51 6.47
N GLN A 87 9.77 4.51 7.12
CA GLN A 87 9.89 4.90 8.52
C GLN A 87 10.34 6.36 8.62
N ILE A 88 9.77 7.09 9.58
CA ILE A 88 10.20 8.40 10.01
C ILE A 88 11.57 8.26 10.67
N GLY A 89 12.52 9.07 10.22
CA GLY A 89 13.87 9.10 10.75
C GLY A 89 13.90 9.51 12.23
N TRP A 90 15.00 9.20 12.91
CA TRP A 90 15.22 9.64 14.30
C TRP A 90 15.22 11.18 14.45
N ASP A 91 15.45 11.90 13.35
CA ASP A 91 15.37 13.36 13.24
C ASP A 91 13.94 13.88 13.03
N GLY A 92 12.94 12.99 13.03
CA GLY A 92 11.53 13.31 12.84
C GLY A 92 11.14 13.61 11.40
N ARG A 93 12.01 13.32 10.42
CA ARG A 93 11.75 13.63 9.00
C ARG A 93 11.35 12.39 8.21
N VAL A 94 10.46 12.61 7.23
CA VAL A 94 10.14 11.61 6.20
C VAL A 94 11.33 11.44 5.25
N ARG A 95 11.41 10.29 4.58
CA ARG A 95 12.38 10.05 3.51
C ARG A 95 12.23 11.13 2.41
N PRO A 96 13.30 11.82 2.01
CA PRO A 96 13.26 12.78 0.92
C PRO A 96 12.80 12.14 -0.39
N ALA A 97 12.03 12.87 -1.20
CA ALA A 97 11.50 12.36 -2.47
C ALA A 97 12.58 11.83 -3.43
N SER A 98 13.78 12.41 -3.41
CA SER A 98 14.93 11.98 -4.21
C SER A 98 15.51 10.63 -3.80
N GLU A 99 15.26 10.19 -2.56
CA GLU A 99 15.75 8.92 -1.99
C GLU A 99 14.69 7.82 -2.03
N ARG A 100 13.47 8.14 -2.45
CA ARG A 100 12.39 7.15 -2.58
C ARG A 100 12.66 6.21 -3.73
N ARG A 101 12.20 4.96 -3.59
CA ARG A 101 12.19 4.03 -4.71
C ARG A 101 11.34 4.62 -5.84
N ARG A 102 11.89 4.61 -7.06
CA ARG A 102 11.15 5.00 -8.26
C ARG A 102 10.24 3.86 -8.68
N VAL A 103 8.94 4.13 -8.72
CA VAL A 103 7.91 3.19 -9.18
C VAL A 103 7.40 3.68 -10.53
N ASN A 104 7.47 2.81 -11.55
CA ASN A 104 7.08 3.13 -12.94
C ASN A 104 5.92 2.25 -13.42
N GLY A 105 5.12 1.71 -12.50
CA GLY A 105 4.01 0.80 -12.79
C GLY A 105 4.44 -0.63 -13.16
N GLN A 106 5.73 -0.90 -13.39
CA GLN A 106 6.22 -2.26 -13.58
C GLN A 106 6.44 -2.93 -12.22
N TRP A 107 6.00 -4.17 -12.09
CA TRP A 107 6.18 -4.99 -10.88
C TRP A 107 7.33 -5.98 -11.11
N PRO A 108 8.59 -5.66 -10.74
CA PRO A 108 9.73 -6.55 -10.92
C PRO A 108 9.58 -7.80 -10.06
N GLU A 109 10.27 -8.89 -10.40
CA GLU A 109 10.18 -10.18 -9.67
C GLU A 109 10.61 -10.05 -8.21
N ALA A 110 11.67 -9.28 -7.96
CA ALA A 110 12.20 -8.97 -6.64
C ALA A 110 12.55 -7.49 -6.51
N LEU A 111 12.73 -7.04 -5.28
CA LEU A 111 13.14 -5.68 -4.95
C LEU A 111 14.35 -5.74 -4.03
N GLU A 112 15.37 -4.94 -4.34
CA GLU A 112 16.42 -4.63 -3.36
C GLU A 112 15.80 -3.90 -2.18
N PRO A 113 16.06 -4.31 -0.92
CA PRO A 113 15.51 -3.64 0.25
C PRO A 113 16.02 -2.20 0.37
N LEU A 114 15.17 -1.32 0.89
CA LEU A 114 15.59 0.00 1.37
C LEU A 114 16.16 -0.11 2.79
N SER A 115 16.81 0.96 3.26
CA SER A 115 17.47 1.01 4.57
C SER A 115 16.56 0.72 5.77
N ASP A 116 15.25 0.90 5.59
CA ASP A 116 14.20 0.74 6.58
C ASP A 116 13.20 -0.38 6.22
N THR A 117 13.47 -1.17 5.18
CA THR A 117 12.65 -2.35 4.88
C THR A 117 12.82 -3.40 5.98
N TYR A 118 11.70 -3.89 6.51
CA TYR A 118 11.62 -4.87 7.62
C TYR A 118 12.07 -4.37 8.99
N VAL A 119 12.24 -3.06 9.18
CA VAL A 119 12.62 -2.50 10.48
C VAL A 119 11.45 -2.47 11.47
N ASP A 120 10.20 -2.43 10.98
CA ASP A 120 9.05 -2.12 11.83
C ASP A 120 8.44 -3.34 12.55
N GLN A 121 8.63 -4.56 12.01
CA GLN A 121 7.95 -5.75 12.52
C GLN A 121 8.95 -6.83 12.96
N VAL A 122 9.01 -7.06 14.29
CA VAL A 122 9.83 -8.12 14.90
C VAL A 122 9.29 -9.52 14.59
N PHE A 123 7.98 -9.66 14.36
CA PHE A 123 7.32 -10.95 14.10
C PHE A 123 6.35 -10.84 12.93
N GLN A 124 6.81 -11.13 11.72
CA GLN A 124 6.00 -11.03 10.49
C GLN A 124 5.18 -12.29 10.16
N GLY A 125 5.10 -13.25 11.08
CA GLY A 125 4.48 -14.55 10.82
C GLY A 125 5.26 -15.36 9.74
N PRO A 126 4.65 -16.41 9.18
CA PRO A 126 5.29 -17.22 8.13
C PRO A 126 5.50 -16.42 6.83
N LEU A 127 6.73 -16.40 6.31
CA LEU A 127 7.09 -15.58 5.14
C LEU A 127 6.90 -16.27 3.77
N GLY A 128 6.62 -17.57 3.72
CA GLY A 128 6.16 -18.29 2.52
C GLY A 128 7.16 -18.44 1.37
#